data_AF-A0AAD7INX1-F1
#
_entry.id   AF-A0AAD7INX1-F1
#
_cell.length_a   1.000
_cell.length_b   1.000
_cell.length_c   1.000
_cell.angle_alpha   90.00
_cell.angle_beta   90.00
_cell.angle_gamma   90.00
#
_symmetry.space_group_name_H-M   'P 1'
#
loop_
_entity.id
_entity.type
_entity.pdbx_description
1 polymer ?
#
loop_
_entity_poly.entity_id
_entity_poly.type
_entity_poly.pdbx_seq_one_letter_code
_entity_poly.pdbx_strand_id
1 'polypeptide(L)'
;MGHLDYAHQLSVDDGQFAIAKVNGTIKLVQVSLATPASALTTVDVKIFRHEFIHIFRYAECRTLHPADVHIIELIDDHHKSYEEENDTVFLAKNVMERMSKLTSRAPFAAHPQHVSRMRRR
;
A
#
# COMPACT_ATOMS: atom_id res chain seq x y z
N MET A 1 -28.84 23.69 22.68
CA MET A 1 -27.41 23.36 22.84
C MET A 1 -27.28 21.87 22.60
N GLY A 2 -26.57 21.44 21.55
CA GLY A 2 -26.31 20.01 21.30
C GLY A 2 -27.02 19.40 20.09
N HIS A 3 -26.90 20.01 18.91
CA HIS A 3 -26.97 19.25 17.66
C HIS A 3 -25.53 19.21 17.14
N LEU A 4 -24.77 18.21 17.60
CA LEU A 4 -23.50 17.88 16.97
C LEU A 4 -23.86 17.00 15.79
N ASP A 5 -24.03 17.65 14.65
CA ASP A 5 -23.80 17.05 13.33
C ASP A 5 -22.33 16.61 13.28
N TYR A 6 -22.02 15.51 13.95
CA TYR A 6 -20.88 14.68 13.57
C TYR A 6 -21.25 14.10 12.22
N ALA A 7 -20.99 14.86 11.17
CA ALA A 7 -20.55 14.26 9.94
C ALA A 7 -19.40 13.33 10.34
N HIS A 8 -19.71 12.04 10.51
CA HIS A 8 -18.77 10.98 10.25
C HIS A 8 -18.34 11.22 8.80
N GLN A 9 -17.35 12.11 8.65
CA GLN A 9 -16.39 12.08 7.57
C GLN A 9 -16.04 10.60 7.48
N LEU A 10 -16.57 9.92 6.46
CA LEU A 10 -16.40 8.49 6.27
C LEU A 10 -14.90 8.23 6.27
N SER A 11 -14.41 7.89 7.44
CA SER A 11 -13.01 7.97 7.80
C SER A 11 -12.36 6.81 7.08
N VAL A 12 -11.35 7.11 6.27
CA VAL A 12 -10.55 6.10 5.60
C VAL A 12 -9.88 5.14 6.62
N ASP A 13 -9.98 5.44 7.91
CA ASP A 13 -9.60 4.59 9.04
C ASP A 13 -10.42 3.31 9.20
N ASP A 14 -11.64 3.21 8.68
CA ASP A 14 -12.38 1.93 8.60
C ASP A 14 -12.02 1.11 7.34
N GLY A 15 -10.96 1.49 6.62
CA GLY A 15 -10.51 0.83 5.41
C GLY A 15 -9.76 -0.47 5.67
N GLN A 16 -9.81 -1.40 4.71
CA GLN A 16 -9.08 -2.67 4.78
C GLN A 16 -7.65 -2.51 4.25
N PHE A 17 -6.68 -3.08 4.96
CA PHE A 17 -5.29 -3.13 4.51
C PHE A 17 -5.09 -4.24 3.48
N ALA A 18 -4.34 -3.94 2.43
CA ALA A 18 -4.09 -4.85 1.33
C ALA A 18 -2.73 -4.59 0.66
N ILE A 19 -2.19 -5.63 0.04
CA ILE A 19 -1.13 -5.50 -0.95
C ILE A 19 -1.79 -5.25 -2.30
N ALA A 20 -1.50 -4.10 -2.90
CA ALA A 20 -2.04 -3.73 -4.20
C ALA A 20 -0.95 -3.30 -5.17
N LYS A 21 -1.21 -3.48 -6.45
CA LYS A 21 -0.45 -2.86 -7.53
C LYS A 21 -1.09 -1.52 -7.85
N VAL A 22 -0.36 -0.44 -7.56
CA VAL A 22 -0.77 0.94 -7.83
C VAL A 22 0.16 1.51 -8.90
N ASN A 23 -0.39 1.91 -10.05
CA ASN A 23 0.40 2.44 -11.18
C ASN A 23 1.61 1.55 -11.53
N GLY A 24 1.41 0.22 -11.55
CA GLY A 24 2.48 -0.71 -11.90
C GLY A 24 3.36 -1.17 -10.73
N THR A 25 3.31 -0.50 -9.57
CA THR A 25 4.19 -0.77 -8.42
C THR A 25 3.45 -1.45 -7.29
N ILE A 26 4.08 -2.45 -6.66
CA ILE A 26 3.51 -3.14 -5.49
C ILE A 26 3.66 -2.22 -4.26
N LYS A 27 2.54 -1.92 -3.59
CA LYS A 27 2.49 -1.06 -2.41
C LYS A 27 1.57 -1.66 -1.36
N LEU A 28 1.81 -1.28 -0.10
CA LEU A 28 0.87 -1.48 0.99
C LEU A 28 -0.16 -0.35 0.93
N VAL A 29 -1.44 -0.71 0.94
CA VAL A 29 -2.53 0.25 0.86
C VAL A 29 -3.61 -0.03 1.90
N GLN A 30 -4.34 1.01 2.30
CA GLN A 30 -5.61 0.89 3.00
C GLN A 30 -6.70 1.44 2.08
N VAL A 31 -7.74 0.65 1.84
CA VAL A 31 -8.83 0.95 0.91
C VAL A 31 -10.14 1.09 1.67
N SER A 32 -10.83 2.22 1.49
CA SER A 32 -12.16 2.43 2.06
C SER A 32 -13.20 1.59 1.33
N LEU A 33 -13.85 0.67 2.02
CA LEU A 33 -15.00 -0.08 1.48
C LEU A 33 -16.31 0.73 1.46
N ALA A 34 -16.30 1.94 2.02
CA ALA A 34 -17.48 2.81 2.09
C ALA A 34 -18.03 3.22 0.71
N THR A 35 -17.24 3.06 -0.36
CA THR A 35 -17.67 3.34 -1.74
C THR A 35 -18.02 2.04 -2.45
N PRO A 36 -19.30 1.75 -2.77
CA PRO A 36 -19.67 0.54 -3.48
C PRO A 36 -18.94 0.47 -4.82
N ALA A 37 -18.37 -0.70 -5.14
CA ALA A 37 -17.59 -0.98 -6.33
C ALA A 37 -18.46 -0.90 -7.61
N SER A 38 -18.82 0.31 -8.03
CA SER A 38 -19.27 0.58 -9.39
C SER A 38 -18.03 0.93 -10.22
N ALA A 39 -17.95 0.44 -11.46
CA ALA A 39 -16.82 0.66 -12.37
C ALA A 39 -16.56 2.14 -12.75
N LEU A 40 -17.30 3.08 -12.16
CA LEU A 40 -17.30 4.51 -12.44
C LEU A 40 -16.91 5.36 -11.22
N THR A 41 -16.80 4.76 -10.03
CA THR A 41 -16.48 5.49 -8.80
C THR A 41 -15.00 5.32 -8.48
N THR A 42 -14.29 6.45 -8.41
CA THR A 42 -12.92 6.50 -7.90
C THR A 42 -12.88 6.01 -6.46
N VAL A 43 -11.78 5.34 -6.11
CA VAL A 43 -11.56 4.77 -4.78
C VAL A 43 -10.46 5.57 -4.10
N ASP A 44 -10.71 5.99 -2.86
CA ASP A 44 -9.70 6.61 -2.02
C ASP A 44 -8.84 5.54 -1.36
N VAL A 45 -7.53 5.70 -1.53
CA VAL A 45 -6.52 4.74 -1.11
C VAL A 45 -5.44 5.46 -0.34
N LYS A 46 -5.27 5.11 0.95
CA LYS A 46 -4.07 5.49 1.70
C LYS A 46 -2.93 4.57 1.27
N ILE A 47 -1.80 5.17 0.92
CA ILE A 47 -0.60 4.49 0.47
C ILE A 47 0.44 4.58 1.57
N PHE A 48 1.00 3.42 1.92
CA PHE A 48 2.06 3.30 2.92
C PHE A 48 3.36 2.92 2.23
N ARG A 49 4.43 3.63 2.60
CA ARG A 49 5.78 3.39 2.09
C ARG A 49 6.56 2.55 3.07
N HIS A 50 7.31 1.58 2.55
CA HIS A 50 8.26 0.80 3.34
C HIS A 50 9.40 1.71 3.82
N GLU A 51 9.60 1.77 5.13
CA GLU A 51 10.67 2.55 5.76
C GLU A 51 11.80 1.63 6.25
N PHE A 52 11.48 0.64 7.09
CA PHE A 52 12.44 -0.30 7.65
C PHE A 52 11.82 -1.66 7.89
N ILE A 53 12.54 -2.75 7.59
CA ILE A 53 12.20 -4.14 7.97
C ILE A 53 10.71 -4.47 7.71
N HIS A 54 9.86 -4.31 8.72
CA HIS A 54 8.43 -4.63 8.73
C HIS A 54 7.53 -3.39 8.91
N ILE A 55 8.13 -2.21 8.98
CA ILE A 55 7.51 -0.92 9.27
C ILE A 55 7.20 -0.19 7.97
N PHE A 56 5.94 0.20 7.85
CA PHE A 56 5.42 1.01 6.77
C PHE A 56 4.81 2.27 7.35
N ARG A 57 5.18 3.41 6.81
CA ARG A 57 4.63 4.68 7.24
C ARG A 57 3.71 5.24 6.17
N TYR A 58 2.63 5.86 6.58
CA TYR A 58 1.77 6.59 5.67
C TYR A 58 2.59 7.58 4.85
N ALA A 59 2.36 7.58 3.55
CA ALA A 59 3.04 8.46 2.62
C ALA A 59 2.06 9.48 2.04
N GLU A 60 0.93 9.02 1.52
CA GLU A 60 -0.05 9.85 0.82
C GLU A 60 -1.40 9.15 0.71
N CYS A 61 -2.47 9.92 0.52
CA CYS A 61 -3.78 9.42 0.13
C CYS A 61 -4.02 9.80 -1.33
N ARG A 62 -4.54 8.86 -2.12
CA ARG A 62 -4.87 9.08 -3.53
C ARG A 62 -6.24 8.56 -3.88
N THR A 63 -6.97 9.38 -4.61
CA THR A 63 -8.20 9.01 -5.30
C THR A 63 -7.82 8.40 -6.65
N LEU A 64 -8.04 7.10 -6.83
CA LEU A 64 -7.60 6.34 -8.00
C LEU A 64 -8.79 5.73 -8.73
N HIS A 65 -8.68 5.60 -10.06
CA HIS A 65 -9.64 4.82 -10.81
C HIS A 65 -9.46 3.33 -10.48
N PRO A 66 -10.54 2.52 -10.42
CA PRO A 66 -10.44 1.09 -10.16
C PRO A 66 -9.54 0.31 -11.13
N ALA A 67 -9.26 0.88 -12.31
CA ALA A 67 -8.33 0.30 -13.29
C ALA A 67 -6.84 0.48 -12.90
N ASP A 68 -6.52 1.50 -12.09
CA ASP A 68 -5.15 1.85 -11.69
C ASP A 68 -4.74 1.22 -10.35
N VAL A 69 -5.71 0.64 -9.64
CA VAL A 69 -5.55 -0.10 -8.38
C VAL A 69 -5.98 -1.54 -8.59
N HIS A 70 -5.03 -2.45 -8.46
CA HIS A 70 -5.32 -3.87 -8.47
C HIS A 70 -4.95 -4.49 -7.11
N ILE A 71 -5.96 -4.83 -6.32
CA ILE A 71 -5.79 -5.53 -5.05
C ILE A 71 -5.33 -6.96 -5.37
N ILE A 72 -4.14 -7.32 -4.88
CA ILE A 72 -3.56 -8.66 -5.05
C ILE A 72 -3.95 -9.54 -3.87
N GLU A 73 -3.84 -9.00 -2.66
CA GLU A 73 -4.07 -9.75 -1.43
C GLU A 73 -4.57 -8.82 -0.32
N LEU A 74 -5.64 -9.23 0.38
CA LEU A 74 -6.08 -8.57 1.61
C LEU A 74 -5.24 -9.03 2.79
N ILE A 75 -4.87 -8.09 3.67
CA ILE A 75 -4.08 -8.36 4.86
C ILE A 75 -5.02 -8.47 6.06
N ASP A 76 -5.09 -9.68 6.60
CA ASP A 76 -5.82 -9.99 7.81
C ASP A 76 -5.27 -9.20 9.03
N ASP A 77 -6.14 -8.82 9.96
CA ASP A 77 -5.79 -8.07 11.17
C ASP A 77 -4.74 -8.77 12.02
N HIS A 78 -4.71 -10.11 12.05
CA HIS A 78 -3.70 -10.88 12.79
C HIS A 78 -2.28 -10.75 12.23
N HIS A 79 -2.14 -10.29 10.98
CA HIS A 79 -0.86 -10.16 10.29
C HIS A 79 -0.35 -8.72 10.22
N LYS A 80 -1.04 -7.80 10.90
CA LYS A 80 -0.63 -6.40 10.99
C LYS A 80 -0.85 -5.84 12.39
N SER A 81 -0.12 -4.77 12.70
CA SER A 81 -0.42 -3.88 13.82
C SER A 81 -0.40 -2.47 13.26
N TYR A 82 -1.53 -1.78 13.33
CA TYR A 82 -1.64 -0.39 12.89
C TYR A 82 -1.65 0.52 14.12
N GLU A 83 -0.71 1.45 14.15
CA GLU A 83 -0.62 2.52 15.15
C GLU A 83 -1.10 3.82 14.51
N GLU A 84 -2.37 4.16 14.76
CA GLU A 84 -3.02 5.37 14.25
C GLU A 84 -2.30 6.65 14.66
N GLU A 85 -1.75 6.70 15.88
CA GLU A 85 -1.05 7.90 16.41
C GLU A 85 0.13 8.33 15.53
N ASN A 86 0.82 7.37 14.90
CA ASN A 86 2.02 7.60 14.10
C ASN A 86 1.82 7.28 12.62
N ASP A 87 0.60 6.97 12.21
CA ASP A 87 0.25 6.45 10.88
C ASP A 87 1.21 5.33 10.42
N THR A 88 1.53 4.42 11.34
CA THR A 88 2.55 3.40 11.14
C THR A 88 1.94 2.01 11.17
N VAL A 89 2.26 1.20 10.17
CA VAL A 89 1.79 -0.17 10.01
C VAL A 89 2.97 -1.12 10.12
N PHE A 90 2.89 -2.03 11.07
CA PHE A 90 3.81 -3.15 11.22
C PHE A 90 3.21 -4.36 10.53
N LEU A 91 3.93 -4.96 9.59
CA LEU A 91 3.50 -6.17 8.91
C LEU A 91 4.24 -7.40 9.43
N ALA A 92 3.51 -8.50 9.58
CA ALA A 92 4.14 -9.78 9.91
C ALA A 92 5.14 -10.20 8.81
N LYS A 93 6.19 -10.92 9.23
CA LYS A 93 7.28 -11.35 8.34
C LYS A 93 6.79 -12.13 7.11
N ASN A 94 5.77 -12.98 7.28
CA ASN A 94 5.19 -13.75 6.18
C ASN A 94 4.54 -12.86 5.11
N VAL A 95 3.88 -11.76 5.50
CA VAL A 95 3.34 -10.77 4.57
C VAL A 95 4.46 -10.11 3.78
N MET A 96 5.56 -9.76 4.47
CA MET A 96 6.74 -9.16 3.83
C MET A 96 7.43 -10.10 2.84
N GLU A 97 7.55 -11.39 3.17
CA GLU A 97 8.07 -12.39 2.25
C GLU A 97 7.19 -12.52 1.00
N ARG A 98 5.86 -12.46 1.14
CA ARG A 98 4.92 -12.46 0.01
C ARG A 98 5.05 -11.19 -0.83
N MET A 99 5.09 -10.01 -0.20
CA MET A 99 5.26 -8.74 -0.89
C MET A 99 6.59 -8.66 -1.64
N SER A 100 7.67 -9.19 -1.05
CA SER A 100 8.98 -9.31 -1.69
C SER A 100 8.91 -10.21 -2.93
N LYS A 101 8.30 -11.39 -2.84
CA LYS A 101 8.10 -12.29 -3.99
C LYS A 101 7.31 -11.63 -5.12
N LEU A 102 6.26 -10.87 -4.81
CA LEU A 102 5.46 -10.14 -5.79
C LEU A 102 6.27 -9.04 -6.49
N THR A 103 7.14 -8.37 -5.73
CA THR A 103 8.04 -7.34 -6.26
C THR A 103 9.11 -7.96 -7.14
N SER A 104 9.78 -9.02 -6.70
CA SER A 104 10.84 -9.72 -7.45
C SER A 104 10.35 -10.40 -8.74
N ARG A 105 9.07 -10.74 -8.83
CA ARG A 105 8.47 -11.36 -10.02
C ARG A 105 7.99 -10.33 -11.05
N ALA A 106 7.98 -9.04 -10.72
CA ALA A 106 7.95 -8.02 -11.74
C ALA A 106 9.29 -8.08 -12.49
N PRO A 107 9.31 -8.08 -13.83
CA PRO A 107 10.54 -7.96 -14.58
C PRO A 107 11.12 -6.58 -14.27
N PHE A 108 11.96 -6.51 -13.24
CA PHE A 108 12.78 -5.35 -12.98
C PHE A 108 13.57 -5.10 -14.27
N ALA A 109 13.33 -3.93 -14.86
CA ALA A 109 14.24 -3.31 -15.78
C ALA A 109 15.63 -3.42 -15.16
N ALA A 110 16.43 -4.32 -15.70
CA ALA A 110 17.83 -4.46 -15.40
C ALA A 110 18.45 -3.08 -15.59
N HIS A 111 18.91 -2.45 -14.51
CA HIS A 111 19.96 -1.46 -14.61
C HIS A 111 21.27 -2.24 -14.79
N PRO A 112 21.88 -2.25 -15.98
CA PRO A 112 23.18 -2.88 -16.12
C PRO A 112 24.22 -1.95 -15.49
N GLN A 113 24.68 -2.29 -14.29
CA GLN A 113 25.93 -1.78 -13.75
C GLN A 113 27.08 -2.38 -14.58
N HIS A 114 27.38 -1.77 -15.72
CA HIS A 114 28.53 -2.11 -16.55
C HIS A 114 29.82 -1.63 -15.87
N VAL A 115 30.30 -2.40 -14.89
CA VAL A 115 31.67 -2.26 -14.38
C VAL A 115 32.64 -2.89 -15.38
N SER A 116 33.02 -2.12 -16.40
CA SER A 116 34.13 -2.49 -17.28
C SER A 116 35.45 -2.40 -16.52
N ARG A 117 35.82 -3.58 -16.03
CA ARG A 117 37.10 -4.04 -15.51
C ARG A 117 38.30 -3.40 -16.24
N MET A 118 39.05 -2.57 -15.52
CA MET A 118 40.35 -2.06 -15.93
C MET A 118 41.35 -3.23 -16.08
N ARG A 119 41.81 -3.48 -17.32
CA ARG A 119 42.91 -4.40 -17.61
C ARG A 119 44.24 -3.65 -17.44
N ARG A 120 44.99 -4.02 -16.40
CA ARG A 120 46.41 -3.65 -16.24
C ARG A 120 47.23 -4.26 -17.39
N ARG A 121 48.08 -3.44 -18.00
CA ARG A 121 49.27 -3.89 -18.74
C ARG A 121 50.47 -3.63 -17.85
#